data_AF-A0A9E5MCR3-F1
#
_entry.id   AF-A0A9E5MCR3-F1
#
_cell.length_a   1.000
_cell.length_b   1.000
_cell.length_c   1.000
_cell.angle_alpha   90.00
_cell.angle_beta   90.00
_cell.angle_gamma   90.00
#
_symmetry.space_group_name_H-M   'P 1'
#
loop_
_entity.id
_entity.type
_entity.pdbx_description
1 polymer ?
#
loop_
_entity_poly.entity_id
_entity_poly.type
_entity_poly.pdbx_seq_one_letter_code
_entity_poly.pdbx_strand_id
1 'polypeptide(L)'
;PSELLSRAVMCKQFSDAHTSTFAQATAAHYLKAGRMPATLDKVRKVYAGRAQTMCDALRKDLGHAISFVQPQGGLFVWAHLTGANGHVNDGNTFAKMAIDKGVAFVPGAPFYCQKPDHSTLRLSFATVGEDKILEGVDRLKQAMASSH
;
A
#
# COMPACT_ATOMS: atom_id res chain seq x y z
N PRO A 1 19.91 -12.76 18.92
CA PRO A 1 20.84 -13.75 19.53
C PRO A 1 22.19 -13.73 18.79
N SER A 2 23.32 -13.76 19.50
CA SER A 2 24.65 -13.64 18.90
C SER A 2 24.95 -14.75 17.89
N GLU A 3 24.56 -15.99 18.17
CA GLU A 3 24.74 -17.13 17.27
C GLU A 3 24.02 -16.94 15.91
N LEU A 4 22.78 -16.44 15.94
CA LEU A 4 22.02 -16.14 14.72
C LEU A 4 22.66 -15.00 13.91
N LEU A 5 23.23 -14.00 14.59
CA LEU A 5 23.92 -12.90 13.93
C LEU A 5 25.16 -13.41 13.19
N SER A 6 25.99 -14.24 13.83
CA SER A 6 27.18 -14.81 13.19
C SER A 6 26.85 -15.61 11.94
N ARG A 7 25.78 -16.43 12.00
CA ARG A 7 25.30 -17.18 10.83
C ARG A 7 24.79 -16.25 9.72
N ALA A 8 24.02 -15.21 10.07
CA ALA A 8 23.53 -14.23 9.10
C ALA A 8 24.67 -13.43 8.44
N VAL A 9 25.71 -13.06 9.19
CA VAL A 9 26.91 -12.38 8.67
C VAL A 9 27.62 -13.26 7.65
N MET A 10 27.80 -14.54 7.96
CA MET A 10 28.39 -15.49 7.01
C MET A 10 27.56 -15.57 5.72
N CYS A 11 26.23 -15.75 5.81
CA CYS A 11 25.36 -15.78 4.63
C CYS A 11 25.44 -14.49 3.80
N LYS A 12 25.45 -13.32 4.45
CA LYS A 12 25.56 -12.00 3.81
C LYS A 12 26.90 -11.84 3.06
N GLN A 13 28.00 -12.31 3.66
CA GLN A 13 29.33 -12.24 3.04
C GLN A 13 29.40 -13.04 1.75
N PHE A 14 28.85 -14.25 1.74
CA PHE A 14 28.85 -15.11 0.56
C PHE A 14 27.80 -14.72 -0.50
N SER A 15 26.69 -14.09 -0.10
CA SER A 15 25.62 -13.72 -1.02
C SER A 15 25.91 -12.42 -1.78
N ASP A 16 26.30 -11.37 -1.05
CA ASP A 16 26.47 -10.03 -1.61
C ASP A 16 27.49 -9.19 -0.82
N ALA A 17 28.44 -9.85 -0.15
CA ALA A 17 29.53 -9.26 0.66
C ALA A 17 29.07 -8.27 1.74
N HIS A 18 28.82 -7.03 1.36
CA HIS A 18 28.32 -5.96 2.22
C HIS A 18 27.47 -4.96 1.41
N THR A 19 26.62 -4.20 2.10
CA THR A 19 25.90 -3.06 1.49
C THR A 19 26.89 -2.04 0.93
N SER A 20 26.57 -1.36 -0.17
CA SER A 20 27.43 -0.31 -0.76
C SER A 20 28.05 0.62 0.29
N THR A 21 29.39 0.72 0.28
CA THR A 21 30.15 1.58 1.21
C THR A 21 29.69 3.04 1.09
N PHE A 22 29.39 3.51 -0.12
CA PHE A 22 28.89 4.85 -0.37
C PHE A 22 27.50 5.09 0.28
N ALA A 23 26.58 4.13 0.16
CA ALA A 23 25.28 4.21 0.80
C ALA A 23 25.39 4.20 2.33
N GLN A 24 26.26 3.35 2.88
CA GLN A 24 26.54 3.30 4.32
C GLN A 24 27.11 4.63 4.83
N ALA A 25 28.11 5.19 4.14
CA ALA A 25 28.72 6.47 4.52
C ALA A 25 27.69 7.62 4.46
N THR A 26 26.89 7.68 3.38
CA THR A 26 25.84 8.69 3.22
C THR A 26 24.80 8.63 4.34
N ALA A 27 24.29 7.42 4.64
CA ALA A 27 23.35 7.21 5.73
C ALA A 27 23.96 7.58 7.09
N ALA A 28 25.20 7.18 7.35
CA ALA A 28 25.91 7.51 8.59
C ALA A 28 26.06 9.03 8.78
N HIS A 29 26.43 9.78 7.73
CA HIS A 29 26.51 11.23 7.79
C HIS A 29 25.14 11.88 8.02
N TYR A 30 24.10 11.41 7.32
CA TYR A 30 22.74 11.91 7.51
C TYR A 30 22.24 11.70 8.95
N LEU A 31 22.47 10.51 9.52
CA LEU A 31 22.09 10.17 10.89
C LEU A 31 22.86 11.01 11.91
N LYS A 32 24.20 11.14 11.74
CA LYS A 32 25.05 11.98 12.61
C LYS A 32 24.64 13.46 12.57
N ALA A 33 24.06 13.94 11.48
CA ALA A 33 23.54 15.30 11.38
C ALA A 33 22.25 15.54 12.20
N GLY A 34 21.71 14.53 12.89
CA GLY A 34 20.54 14.68 13.78
C GLY A 34 19.21 14.95 13.05
N ARG A 35 19.16 14.77 11.73
CA ARG A 35 18.00 15.14 10.89
C ARG A 35 16.85 14.11 10.91
N MET A 36 17.11 12.92 11.41
CA MET A 36 16.19 11.79 11.35
C MET A 36 14.88 12.02 12.14
N PRO A 37 14.88 12.50 13.40
CA PRO A 37 13.63 12.67 14.16
C PRO A 37 12.64 13.63 13.47
N ALA A 38 13.10 14.81 13.06
CA ALA A 38 12.25 15.78 12.36
C ALA A 38 11.75 15.26 11.01
N THR A 39 12.58 14.48 10.30
CA THR A 39 12.18 13.86 9.04
C THR A 39 11.11 12.80 9.27
N LEU A 40 11.25 11.96 10.31
CA LEU A 40 10.26 10.96 10.68
C LEU A 40 8.92 11.61 11.04
N ASP A 41 8.93 12.70 11.81
CA ASP A 41 7.69 13.39 12.19
C ASP A 41 6.97 14.00 10.98
N LYS A 42 7.73 14.55 10.03
CA LYS A 42 7.18 15.02 8.76
C LYS A 42 6.56 13.86 7.97
N VAL A 43 7.29 12.76 7.79
CA VAL A 43 6.85 11.61 7.00
C VAL A 43 5.62 10.93 7.62
N ARG A 44 5.56 10.82 8.95
CA ARG A 44 4.39 10.31 9.69
C ARG A 44 3.14 11.16 9.41
N LYS A 45 3.25 12.49 9.49
CA LYS A 45 2.13 13.41 9.20
C LYS A 45 1.65 13.25 7.75
N VAL A 46 2.57 13.19 6.80
CA VAL A 46 2.23 13.02 5.37
C VAL A 46 1.48 11.73 5.12
N TYR A 47 1.98 10.59 5.61
CA TYR A 47 1.31 9.31 5.37
C TYR A 47 0.02 9.14 6.17
N ALA A 48 -0.08 9.74 7.37
CA ALA A 48 -1.33 9.78 8.12
C ALA A 48 -2.42 10.56 7.35
N GLY A 49 -2.08 11.73 6.81
CA GLY A 49 -3.01 12.52 5.97
C GLY A 49 -3.48 11.72 4.75
N ARG A 50 -2.55 11.14 3.99
CA ARG A 50 -2.87 10.31 2.82
C ARG A 50 -3.73 9.09 3.14
N ALA A 51 -3.42 8.39 4.23
CA ALA A 51 -4.21 7.24 4.67
C ALA A 51 -5.63 7.65 5.03
N GLN A 52 -5.79 8.74 5.78
CA GLN A 52 -7.09 9.30 6.14
C GLN A 52 -7.89 9.69 4.90
N THR A 53 -7.29 10.46 3.98
CA THR A 53 -7.93 10.89 2.73
C THR A 53 -8.41 9.70 1.90
N MET A 54 -7.58 8.67 1.74
CA MET A 54 -7.96 7.45 1.01
C MET A 54 -9.13 6.74 1.70
N CYS A 55 -9.05 6.50 3.01
CA CYS A 55 -10.10 5.81 3.75
C CYS A 55 -11.44 6.58 3.71
N ASP A 56 -11.42 7.89 3.87
CA ASP A 56 -12.64 8.69 3.85
C ASP A 56 -13.27 8.72 2.46
N ALA A 57 -12.46 8.85 1.41
CA ALA A 57 -12.93 8.76 0.04
C ALA A 57 -13.54 7.39 -0.26
N LEU A 58 -12.89 6.29 0.14
CA LEU A 58 -13.42 4.94 -0.08
C LEU A 58 -14.78 4.73 0.62
N ARG A 59 -14.92 5.20 1.87
CA ARG A 59 -16.20 5.13 2.61
C ARG A 59 -17.28 5.96 1.93
N LYS A 60 -16.94 7.15 1.47
CA LYS A 60 -17.89 8.08 0.83
C LYS A 60 -18.34 7.60 -0.55
N ASP A 61 -17.39 7.16 -1.37
CA ASP A 61 -17.60 6.99 -2.81
C ASP A 61 -17.91 5.54 -3.22
N LEU A 62 -17.39 4.55 -2.49
CA LEU A 62 -17.72 3.13 -2.73
C LEU A 62 -18.67 2.56 -1.67
N GLY A 63 -18.74 3.14 -0.48
CA GLY A 63 -19.72 2.81 0.55
C GLY A 63 -19.80 1.30 0.82
N HIS A 64 -21.00 0.73 0.67
CA HIS A 64 -21.24 -0.69 0.92
C HIS A 64 -20.56 -1.64 -0.05
N ALA A 65 -20.06 -1.19 -1.21
CA ALA A 65 -19.37 -2.03 -2.18
C ALA A 65 -17.97 -2.48 -1.72
N ILE A 66 -17.40 -1.79 -0.72
CA ILE A 66 -16.06 -2.06 -0.18
C ILE A 66 -16.07 -2.10 1.34
N SER A 67 -15.22 -2.94 1.92
CA SER A 67 -14.96 -2.95 3.36
C SER A 67 -13.46 -3.00 3.63
N PHE A 68 -13.01 -2.32 4.68
CA PHE A 68 -11.60 -2.30 5.08
C PHE A 68 -11.45 -1.87 6.54
N VAL A 69 -10.31 -2.18 7.12
CA VAL A 69 -9.89 -1.64 8.41
C VAL A 69 -8.94 -0.48 8.17
N GLN A 70 -9.15 0.64 8.87
CA GLN A 70 -8.26 1.79 8.76
C GLN A 70 -6.85 1.41 9.23
N PRO A 71 -5.81 1.59 8.40
CA PRO A 71 -4.46 1.20 8.77
C PRO A 71 -3.94 2.10 9.89
N GLN A 72 -3.30 1.48 10.89
CA GLN A 72 -2.61 2.18 11.99
C GLN A 72 -1.16 2.58 11.62
N GLY A 73 -0.69 2.14 10.45
CA GLY A 73 0.63 2.41 9.93
C GLY A 73 0.88 1.73 8.59
N GLY A 74 2.01 2.04 7.96
CA GLY A 74 2.35 1.54 6.63
C GLY A 74 1.88 2.44 5.50
N LEU A 75 1.74 1.87 4.30
CA LEU A 75 1.57 2.60 3.04
C LEU A 75 0.39 2.10 2.20
N PHE A 76 -0.42 1.18 2.75
CA PHE A 76 -1.46 0.48 2.02
C PHE A 76 -2.77 0.39 2.82
N VAL A 77 -3.88 0.40 2.10
CA VAL A 77 -5.18 -0.06 2.58
C VAL A 77 -5.43 -1.45 2.00
N TRP A 78 -5.69 -2.41 2.87
CA TRP A 78 -6.18 -3.74 2.49
C TRP A 78 -7.70 -3.75 2.58
N ALA A 79 -8.36 -4.02 1.46
CA ALA A 79 -9.81 -3.93 1.36
C ALA A 79 -10.42 -5.17 0.70
N HIS A 80 -11.73 -5.34 0.88
CA HIS A 80 -12.53 -6.43 0.34
C HIS A 80 -13.70 -5.84 -0.44
N LEU A 81 -13.92 -6.35 -1.65
CA LEU A 81 -15.17 -6.16 -2.38
C LEU A 81 -16.26 -6.98 -1.71
N THR A 82 -17.37 -6.34 -1.35
CA THR A 82 -18.43 -7.02 -0.60
C THR A 82 -19.41 -7.78 -1.49
N GLY A 83 -19.46 -7.44 -2.78
CA GLY A 83 -20.51 -7.89 -3.70
C GLY A 83 -21.92 -7.37 -3.37
N ALA A 84 -22.04 -6.43 -2.43
CA ALA A 84 -23.33 -5.86 -2.04
C ALA A 84 -24.03 -5.25 -3.27
N ASN A 85 -25.36 -5.31 -3.30
CA ASN A 85 -26.18 -4.77 -4.39
C ASN A 85 -25.86 -5.34 -5.79
N GLY A 86 -25.26 -6.53 -5.88
CA GLY A 86 -24.87 -7.14 -7.16
C GLY A 86 -23.60 -6.54 -7.79
N HIS A 87 -22.83 -5.76 -7.03
CA HIS A 87 -21.54 -5.27 -7.48
C HIS A 87 -20.53 -6.41 -7.67
N VAL A 88 -19.48 -6.15 -8.46
CA VAL A 88 -18.37 -7.07 -8.66
C VAL A 88 -17.73 -7.48 -7.32
N ASN A 89 -17.41 -8.76 -7.17
CA ASN A 89 -16.80 -9.33 -5.97
C ASN A 89 -15.45 -10.04 -6.23
N ASP A 90 -14.90 -9.92 -7.45
CA ASP A 90 -13.59 -10.44 -7.82
C ASP A 90 -12.63 -9.28 -8.15
N GLY A 91 -11.50 -9.24 -7.46
CA GLY A 91 -10.51 -8.16 -7.54
C GLY A 91 -9.79 -8.09 -8.89
N ASN A 92 -9.63 -9.21 -9.61
CA ASN A 92 -9.04 -9.19 -10.95
C ASN A 92 -9.99 -8.56 -11.97
N THR A 93 -11.27 -8.91 -11.87
CA THR A 93 -12.34 -8.35 -12.69
C THR A 93 -12.46 -6.86 -12.43
N PHE A 94 -12.52 -6.45 -11.17
CA PHE A 94 -12.56 -5.04 -10.81
C PHE A 94 -11.29 -4.27 -11.25
N ALA A 95 -10.11 -4.91 -11.19
CA ALA A 95 -8.86 -4.29 -11.66
C ALA A 95 -8.90 -3.98 -13.16
N LYS A 96 -9.46 -4.86 -14.00
CA LYS A 96 -9.63 -4.59 -15.44
C LYS A 96 -10.53 -3.38 -15.66
N MET A 97 -11.68 -3.33 -14.98
CA MET A 97 -12.61 -2.22 -15.05
C MET A 97 -11.98 -0.90 -14.58
N ALA A 98 -11.19 -0.95 -13.51
CA ALA A 98 -10.47 0.21 -12.98
C ALA A 98 -9.42 0.74 -13.97
N ILE A 99 -8.71 -0.14 -14.66
CA ILE A 99 -7.74 0.22 -15.70
C ILE A 99 -8.43 0.99 -16.84
N ASP A 100 -9.63 0.59 -17.24
CA ASP A 100 -10.42 1.29 -18.26
C ASP A 100 -10.82 2.71 -17.83
N LYS A 101 -10.88 2.97 -16.51
CA LYS A 101 -11.07 4.32 -15.93
C LYS A 101 -9.75 5.03 -15.62
N GLY A 102 -8.61 4.45 -15.97
CA GLY A 102 -7.29 5.03 -15.79
C GLY A 102 -6.80 5.01 -14.33
N VAL A 103 -7.23 4.06 -13.51
CA VAL A 103 -6.71 3.85 -12.16
C VAL A 103 -6.27 2.39 -11.97
N ALA A 104 -5.15 2.18 -11.27
CA ALA A 104 -4.60 0.86 -11.04
C ALA A 104 -4.47 0.56 -9.54
N PHE A 105 -4.75 -0.68 -9.18
CA PHE A 105 -4.46 -1.27 -7.87
C PHE A 105 -3.97 -2.70 -8.05
N VAL A 106 -3.49 -3.33 -6.97
CA VAL A 106 -3.05 -4.73 -7.02
C VAL A 106 -4.16 -5.64 -6.46
N PRO A 107 -4.69 -6.60 -7.25
CA PRO A 107 -5.57 -7.64 -6.74
C PRO A 107 -4.90 -8.41 -5.58
N GLY A 108 -5.66 -8.81 -4.58
CA GLY A 108 -5.13 -9.39 -3.36
C GLY A 108 -4.75 -10.87 -3.47
N ALA A 109 -5.32 -11.62 -4.43
CA ALA A 109 -5.09 -13.06 -4.58
C ALA A 109 -3.60 -13.50 -4.58
N PRO A 110 -2.65 -12.79 -5.23
CA PRO A 110 -1.23 -13.16 -5.18
C PRO A 110 -0.55 -13.03 -3.81
N PHE A 111 -1.19 -12.40 -2.82
CA PHE A 111 -0.64 -12.24 -1.47
C PHE A 111 -0.99 -13.40 -0.52
N TYR A 112 -1.79 -14.37 -0.96
CA TYR A 112 -2.14 -15.55 -0.19
C TYR A 112 -1.18 -16.70 -0.47
N CYS A 113 -0.62 -17.32 0.57
CA CYS A 113 0.21 -18.52 0.41
C CYS A 113 -0.60 -19.71 -0.10
N GLN A 114 -1.87 -19.82 0.33
CA GLN A 114 -2.82 -20.89 -0.03
C GLN A 114 -4.25 -20.33 0.06
N LYS A 115 -5.19 -20.87 -0.74
CA LYS A 115 -6.63 -20.52 -0.74
C LYS A 115 -6.87 -18.99 -0.85
N PRO A 116 -6.62 -18.39 -2.02
CA PRO A 116 -6.75 -16.95 -2.19
C PRO A 116 -8.18 -16.46 -1.98
N ASP A 117 -8.33 -15.35 -1.25
CA ASP A 117 -9.57 -14.58 -1.28
C ASP A 117 -9.55 -13.62 -2.47
N HIS A 118 -10.36 -13.95 -3.47
CA HIS A 118 -10.45 -13.21 -4.71
C HIS A 118 -11.12 -11.84 -4.56
N SER A 119 -11.83 -11.58 -3.46
CA SER A 119 -12.49 -10.30 -3.21
C SER A 119 -11.53 -9.20 -2.77
N THR A 120 -10.27 -9.54 -2.48
CA THR A 120 -9.33 -8.61 -1.85
C THR A 120 -8.58 -7.72 -2.83
N LEU A 121 -8.20 -6.55 -2.33
CA LEU A 121 -7.42 -5.54 -3.05
C LEU A 121 -6.44 -4.82 -2.13
N ARG A 122 -5.29 -4.45 -2.70
CA ARG A 122 -4.26 -3.63 -2.06
C ARG A 122 -4.16 -2.27 -2.74
N LEU A 123 -4.58 -1.23 -2.03
CA LEU A 123 -4.53 0.16 -2.47
C LEU A 123 -3.32 0.84 -1.85
N SER A 124 -2.51 1.54 -2.66
CA SER A 124 -1.29 2.23 -2.21
C SER A 124 -1.49 3.73 -2.13
N PHE A 125 -1.06 4.33 -1.02
CA PHE A 125 -0.99 5.79 -0.85
C PHE A 125 0.47 6.29 -0.72
N ALA A 126 1.44 5.45 -1.12
CA ALA A 126 2.87 5.73 -0.95
C ALA A 126 3.39 6.86 -1.86
N THR A 127 2.97 6.87 -3.12
CA THR A 127 3.66 7.63 -4.19
C THR A 127 2.93 8.89 -4.64
N VAL A 128 1.66 9.03 -4.28
CA VAL A 128 0.78 10.10 -4.79
C VAL A 128 0.28 11.03 -3.67
N GLY A 129 -0.03 12.27 -4.03
CA GLY A 129 -0.65 13.26 -3.15
C GLY A 129 -2.13 13.00 -2.88
N GLU A 130 -2.70 13.73 -1.92
CA GLU A 130 -4.11 13.59 -1.52
C GLU A 130 -5.09 13.91 -2.67
N ASP A 131 -4.77 14.90 -3.49
CA ASP A 131 -5.52 15.25 -4.71
C ASP A 131 -5.65 14.07 -5.68
N LYS A 132 -4.54 13.37 -5.92
CA LYS A 132 -4.49 12.18 -6.78
C LYS A 132 -5.12 10.95 -6.13
N ILE A 133 -5.11 10.86 -4.81
CA ILE A 133 -5.85 9.83 -4.08
C ILE A 133 -7.36 10.01 -4.31
N LEU A 134 -7.87 11.24 -4.15
CA LEU A 134 -9.27 11.55 -4.37
C LEU A 134 -9.69 11.26 -5.82
N GLU A 135 -8.89 11.70 -6.80
CA GLU A 135 -9.11 11.41 -8.21
C GLU A 135 -9.12 9.89 -8.50
N GLY A 136 -8.18 9.15 -7.91
CA GLY A 136 -8.11 7.70 -8.07
C GLY A 136 -9.31 6.98 -7.49
N VAL A 137 -9.80 7.40 -6.32
CA VAL A 137 -10.99 6.80 -5.69
C VAL A 137 -12.26 7.13 -6.46
N ASP A 138 -12.39 8.35 -7.01
CA ASP A 138 -13.52 8.68 -7.88
C ASP A 138 -13.54 7.80 -9.15
N ARG A 139 -12.37 7.55 -9.76
CA ARG A 139 -12.26 6.60 -10.89
C ARG A 139 -12.63 5.17 -10.49
N LEU A 140 -12.29 4.73 -9.27
CA LEU A 140 -12.73 3.42 -8.75
C LEU A 140 -14.26 3.37 -8.59
N LYS A 141 -14.90 4.44 -8.12
CA LYS A 141 -16.36 4.54 -8.06
C LYS A 141 -16.99 4.45 -9.46
N GLN A 142 -16.43 5.14 -10.45
CA GLN A 142 -16.91 5.05 -11.84
C GLN A 142 -16.75 3.64 -12.42
N ALA A 143 -15.65 2.95 -12.08
CA ALA A 143 -15.46 1.55 -12.45
C ALA A 143 -16.51 0.65 -11.78
N MET A 144 -16.77 0.86 -10.48
CA MET A 144 -17.76 0.09 -9.72
C MET A 144 -19.18 0.28 -10.26
N ALA A 145 -19.56 1.49 -10.64
CA ALA A 145 -20.86 1.79 -11.25
C ALA A 145 -21.05 1.13 -12.63
N SER A 146 -19.95 0.79 -13.32
CA SER A 146 -19.98 0.08 -14.60
C SER A 146 -20.13 -1.45 -14.42
N SER A 147 -20.26 -1.94 -13.18
CA SER A 147 -20.42 -3.37 -12.86
C SER A 147 -21.88 -3.85 -12.84
N HIS A 148 -22.82 -3.00 -13.25
CA HIS A 148 -24.26 -3.30 -13.34
C HIS A 148 -24.68 -3.57 -14.78
#